data_AF-A0A7V1L391-F1
#
_entry.id   AF-A0A7V1L391-F1
#
_cell.length_a   1.000
_cell.length_b   1.000
_cell.length_c   1.000
_cell.angle_alpha   90.00
_cell.angle_beta   90.00
_cell.angle_gamma   90.00
#
_symmetry.space_group_name_H-M   'P 1'
#
loop_
_entity.id
_entity.type
_entity.pdbx_description
1 polymer ?
#
loop_
_entity_poly.entity_id
_entity_poly.type
_entity_poly.pdbx_seq_one_letter_code
_entity_poly.pdbx_strand_id
1 'polypeptide(L)'
;MSYTVYNSHQFMQNEKKTKKKRKKKEVEYLFAQSAKALDKSVGAAIKGGRVVARAAPMRRAGEYWEKLGPGLTTGAADNDPSGIATYSQAGAQFGTQLIWTTLFTFPFMALVQEQAARIGIVSGKGLAANIRHHYSQKTLITITVLLFSANTLNIAADLNAMSAGARLLIPWLSMETLTIFFALVSLLLQIFTSYARYSKYLKYLTLALLSYVITALSIHLNWTEVIQHTLIPSISFTKEQIFLLAAIFGTTISPYMFFWQTSQEVEEHVLKGETTIKIRQHMVNKTEIRDMRTDVWSGMFFSNMVAFFIFAAAAGVLYTHGITVATAADAAQALRPFAGNFAYLLFALGIIGTGLLAIPVIGGSSAYAVAESFGWRYGLYRKLKQAYAFYGVIIISMVIGVVANFFHLDPIKGLIYAAVANGLVAPIILFFIAHISHDKKVMGKYRSGMLSTSFMWTTIVIMTLSGIAAVTTLFL
;
A
#
# COMPACT_ATOMS: atom_id res chain seq x y z
N MET A 1 -51.53 90.69 10.54
CA MET A 1 -50.11 90.40 10.22
C MET A 1 -49.86 88.88 10.18
N SER A 2 -50.75 88.08 9.57
CA SER A 2 -50.71 86.60 9.62
C SER A 2 -50.65 85.89 8.26
N TYR A 3 -50.58 86.64 7.15
CA TYR A 3 -50.49 86.04 5.81
C TYR A 3 -49.04 85.81 5.34
N THR A 4 -48.06 86.55 5.87
CA THR A 4 -46.66 86.48 5.41
C THR A 4 -45.90 85.29 6.00
N VAL A 5 -46.29 84.77 7.17
CA VAL A 5 -45.60 83.66 7.86
C VAL A 5 -46.06 82.28 7.35
N TYR A 6 -47.29 82.17 6.82
CA TYR A 6 -47.82 80.89 6.34
C TYR A 6 -47.21 80.48 4.99
N ASN A 7 -46.94 81.45 4.10
CA ASN A 7 -46.38 81.19 2.78
C ASN A 7 -44.89 80.79 2.79
N SER A 8 -44.08 81.33 3.71
CA SER A 8 -42.67 80.96 3.83
C SER A 8 -42.49 79.51 4.30
N HIS A 9 -43.37 79.05 5.18
CA HIS A 9 -43.35 77.68 5.72
C HIS A 9 -43.74 76.62 4.68
N GLN A 10 -44.74 76.91 3.82
CA GLN A 10 -45.11 76.01 2.72
C GLN A 10 -44.05 75.97 1.62
N PHE A 11 -43.40 77.10 1.30
CA PHE A 11 -42.34 77.15 0.29
C PHE A 11 -41.11 76.33 0.73
N MET A 12 -40.70 76.47 2.00
CA MET A 12 -39.61 75.69 2.61
C MET A 12 -39.89 74.18 2.66
N GLN A 13 -41.14 73.77 2.92
CA GLN A 13 -41.51 72.36 2.91
C GLN A 13 -41.54 71.75 1.49
N ASN A 14 -42.00 72.51 0.50
CA ASN A 14 -41.97 72.08 -0.90
C ASN A 14 -40.53 71.97 -1.41
N GLU A 15 -39.66 72.93 -1.11
CA GLU A 15 -38.25 72.87 -1.52
C GLU A 15 -37.51 71.66 -0.91
N LYS A 16 -37.78 71.35 0.38
CA LYS A 16 -37.25 70.14 1.05
C LYS A 16 -37.77 68.84 0.40
N LYS A 17 -39.05 68.78 0.01
CA LYS A 17 -39.62 67.61 -0.70
C LYS A 17 -38.99 67.44 -2.10
N THR A 18 -38.75 68.53 -2.82
CA THR A 18 -38.13 68.50 -4.15
C THR A 18 -36.66 68.08 -4.08
N LYS A 19 -35.88 68.58 -3.11
CA LYS A 19 -34.50 68.14 -2.86
C LYS A 19 -34.41 66.67 -2.46
N LYS A 20 -35.36 66.17 -1.65
CA LYS A 20 -35.43 64.75 -1.25
C LYS A 20 -35.77 63.82 -2.42
N LYS A 21 -36.67 64.25 -3.33
CA LYS A 21 -36.96 63.51 -4.58
C LYS A 21 -35.77 63.49 -5.55
N ARG A 22 -35.02 64.60 -5.68
CA ARG A 22 -33.79 64.64 -6.50
C ARG A 22 -32.71 63.69 -5.97
N LYS A 23 -32.42 63.73 -4.67
CA LYS A 23 -31.47 62.79 -4.03
C LYS A 23 -31.88 61.33 -4.20
N LYS A 24 -33.18 61.01 -4.11
CA LYS A 24 -33.66 59.63 -4.32
C LYS A 24 -33.42 59.16 -5.75
N LYS A 25 -33.66 60.02 -6.76
CA LYS A 25 -33.38 59.70 -8.17
C LYS A 25 -31.88 59.55 -8.47
N GLU A 26 -31.02 60.36 -7.85
CA GLU A 26 -29.56 60.21 -7.99
C GLU A 26 -29.07 58.89 -7.37
N VAL A 27 -29.60 58.51 -6.21
CA VAL A 27 -29.27 57.24 -5.56
C VAL A 27 -29.76 56.05 -6.39
N GLU A 28 -30.98 56.08 -6.90
CA GLU A 28 -31.50 55.04 -7.81
C GLU A 28 -30.68 54.94 -9.11
N TYR A 29 -30.22 56.07 -9.66
CA TYR A 29 -29.36 56.11 -10.84
C TYR A 29 -27.96 55.52 -10.56
N LEU A 30 -27.37 55.83 -9.40
CA LEU A 30 -26.09 55.25 -8.96
C LEU A 30 -26.22 53.74 -8.79
N PHE A 31 -27.27 53.25 -8.11
CA PHE A 31 -27.51 51.81 -7.98
C PHE A 31 -27.73 51.10 -9.32
N ALA A 32 -28.43 51.73 -10.26
CA ALA A 32 -28.63 51.18 -11.61
C ALA A 32 -27.32 51.11 -12.41
N GLN A 33 -26.42 52.09 -12.26
CA GLN A 33 -25.07 52.03 -12.83
C GLN A 33 -24.21 50.95 -12.18
N SER A 34 -24.25 50.82 -10.85
CA SER A 34 -23.54 49.77 -10.12
C SER A 34 -24.01 48.38 -10.54
N ALA A 35 -25.32 48.18 -10.70
CA ALA A 35 -25.90 46.92 -11.16
C ALA A 35 -25.46 46.57 -12.59
N LYS A 36 -25.45 47.56 -13.51
CA LYS A 36 -24.93 47.37 -14.88
C LYS A 36 -23.44 47.08 -14.91
N ALA A 37 -22.64 47.71 -14.04
CA ALA A 37 -21.22 47.42 -13.91
C ALA A 37 -20.99 46.01 -13.36
N LEU A 38 -21.81 45.58 -12.39
CA LEU A 38 -21.78 44.23 -11.83
C LEU A 38 -22.13 43.20 -12.90
N ASP A 39 -23.22 43.37 -13.66
CA ASP A 39 -23.60 42.46 -14.76
C ASP A 39 -22.54 42.38 -15.85
N LYS A 40 -21.87 43.50 -16.16
CA LYS A 40 -20.76 43.52 -17.12
C LYS A 40 -19.53 42.79 -16.58
N SER A 41 -19.25 42.91 -15.28
CA SER A 41 -18.16 42.19 -14.60
C SER A 41 -18.45 40.69 -14.45
N VAL A 42 -19.69 40.32 -14.17
CA VAL A 42 -20.16 38.92 -14.10
C VAL A 42 -20.17 38.31 -15.50
N GLY A 43 -20.63 39.04 -16.52
CA GLY A 43 -20.54 38.61 -17.92
C GLY A 43 -19.10 38.45 -18.42
N ALA A 44 -18.19 39.33 -17.97
CA ALA A 44 -16.75 39.19 -18.23
C ALA A 44 -16.12 38.02 -17.45
N ALA A 45 -16.55 37.75 -16.22
CA ALA A 45 -16.11 36.60 -15.43
C ALA A 45 -16.65 35.28 -15.99
N ILE A 46 -17.86 35.25 -16.55
CA ILE A 46 -18.44 34.07 -17.23
C ILE A 46 -17.75 33.84 -18.58
N LYS A 47 -17.42 34.89 -19.34
CA LYS A 47 -16.61 34.77 -20.56
C LYS A 47 -15.14 34.39 -20.25
N GLY A 48 -14.57 34.90 -19.16
CA GLY A 48 -13.26 34.50 -18.63
C GLY A 48 -13.25 33.10 -18.01
N GLY A 49 -14.40 32.61 -17.54
CA GLY A 49 -14.60 31.26 -17.03
C GLY A 49 -14.43 30.16 -18.09
N ARG A 50 -14.52 30.51 -19.38
CA ARG A 50 -14.15 29.61 -20.49
C ARG A 50 -12.64 29.56 -20.77
N VAL A 51 -11.83 30.40 -20.14
CA VAL A 51 -10.36 30.41 -20.23
C VAL A 51 -9.72 29.57 -19.10
N VAL A 52 -10.52 28.91 -18.25
CA VAL A 52 -10.03 27.95 -17.24
C VAL A 52 -9.70 26.59 -17.90
N ALA A 53 -8.77 26.61 -18.85
CA ALA A 53 -8.05 25.42 -19.31
C ALA A 53 -6.97 24.96 -18.30
N ARG A 54 -6.85 25.62 -17.14
CA ARG A 54 -5.95 25.25 -16.02
C ARG A 54 -6.53 24.24 -15.02
N ALA A 55 -7.78 23.81 -15.17
CA ALA A 55 -8.39 22.78 -14.31
C ALA A 55 -8.14 21.34 -14.81
N ALA A 56 -7.67 21.14 -16.04
CA ALA A 56 -7.44 19.81 -16.60
C ALA A 56 -6.38 18.98 -15.83
N PRO A 57 -5.22 19.51 -15.41
CA PRO A 57 -4.26 18.73 -14.64
C PRO A 57 -4.76 18.41 -13.22
N MET A 58 -5.45 19.32 -12.55
CA MET A 58 -6.03 19.07 -11.22
C MET A 58 -7.21 18.09 -11.26
N ARG A 59 -8.08 18.15 -12.28
CA ARG A 59 -9.12 17.13 -12.49
C ARG A 59 -8.53 15.77 -12.83
N ARG A 60 -7.53 15.70 -13.71
CA ARG A 60 -6.82 14.45 -14.02
C ARG A 60 -6.10 13.86 -12.81
N ALA A 61 -5.53 14.71 -11.95
CA ALA A 61 -4.96 14.26 -10.69
C ALA A 61 -6.04 13.73 -9.75
N GLY A 62 -7.17 14.43 -9.59
CA GLY A 62 -8.31 13.95 -8.80
C GLY A 62 -8.87 12.60 -9.30
N GLU A 63 -9.10 12.49 -10.60
CA GLU A 63 -9.55 11.26 -11.27
C GLU A 63 -8.49 10.13 -11.18
N TYR A 64 -7.22 10.45 -10.99
CA TYR A 64 -6.15 9.46 -10.74
C TYR A 64 -6.16 8.99 -9.28
N TRP A 65 -6.29 9.90 -8.31
CA TRP A 65 -6.39 9.57 -6.89
C TRP A 65 -7.64 8.75 -6.56
N GLU A 66 -8.76 9.00 -7.25
CA GLU A 66 -9.99 8.20 -7.12
C GLU A 66 -9.84 6.77 -7.62
N LYS A 67 -8.85 6.49 -8.48
CA LYS A 67 -8.55 5.13 -8.98
C LYS A 67 -7.62 4.36 -8.07
N LEU A 68 -6.93 5.02 -7.13
CA LEU A 68 -6.00 4.35 -6.23
C LEU A 68 -6.77 3.69 -5.09
N GLY A 69 -6.75 2.38 -5.04
CA GLY A 69 -7.61 1.55 -4.21
C GLY A 69 -6.84 0.39 -3.57
N PRO A 70 -7.24 -0.87 -3.81
CA PRO A 70 -6.58 -2.06 -3.29
C PRO A 70 -5.11 -2.16 -3.71
N GLY A 71 -4.77 -1.85 -4.96
CA GLY A 71 -3.42 -1.96 -5.52
C GLY A 71 -2.40 -1.06 -4.82
N LEU A 72 -2.71 0.22 -4.61
CA LEU A 72 -1.86 1.11 -3.80
C LEU A 72 -1.68 0.60 -2.37
N THR A 73 -2.74 0.05 -1.79
CA THR A 73 -2.72 -0.44 -0.41
C THR A 73 -1.86 -1.69 -0.28
N THR A 74 -1.95 -2.60 -1.25
CA THR A 74 -1.08 -3.78 -1.36
C THR A 74 0.37 -3.37 -1.56
N GLY A 75 0.65 -2.38 -2.42
CA GLY A 75 2.01 -1.85 -2.59
C GLY A 75 2.58 -1.18 -1.34
N ALA A 76 1.75 -0.47 -0.56
CA ALA A 76 2.20 0.06 0.72
C ALA A 76 2.46 -1.02 1.77
N ALA A 77 1.72 -2.14 1.71
CA ALA A 77 1.88 -3.29 2.60
C ALA A 77 3.02 -4.24 2.20
N ASP A 78 3.54 -4.11 0.98
CA ASP A 78 4.66 -4.90 0.46
C ASP A 78 6.01 -4.47 1.07
N ASN A 79 6.17 -3.18 1.37
CA ASN A 79 7.29 -2.66 2.15
C ASN A 79 7.03 -2.76 3.66
N ASP A 80 6.62 -3.94 4.11
CA ASP A 80 6.51 -4.26 5.53
C ASP A 80 7.90 -4.20 6.22
N PRO A 81 7.96 -4.22 7.56
CA PRO A 81 9.23 -4.24 8.27
C PRO A 81 10.19 -5.36 7.81
N SER A 82 9.68 -6.52 7.40
CA SER A 82 10.47 -7.60 6.83
C SER A 82 11.14 -7.24 5.50
N GLY A 83 10.44 -6.54 4.61
CA GLY A 83 10.98 -6.00 3.37
C GLY A 83 12.05 -4.94 3.64
N ILE A 84 11.77 -3.96 4.52
CA ILE A 84 12.72 -2.91 4.88
C ILE A 84 14.03 -3.52 5.41
N ALA A 85 13.94 -4.52 6.29
CA ALA A 85 15.11 -5.20 6.83
C ALA A 85 15.88 -5.96 5.75
N THR A 86 15.18 -6.67 4.86
CA THR A 86 15.78 -7.45 3.78
C THR A 86 16.55 -6.56 2.80
N TYR A 87 15.94 -5.47 2.33
CA TYR A 87 16.61 -4.52 1.43
C TYR A 87 17.78 -3.80 2.12
N SER A 88 17.62 -3.43 3.39
CA SER A 88 18.69 -2.83 4.18
C SER A 88 19.86 -3.79 4.38
N GLN A 89 19.58 -5.07 4.63
CA GLN A 89 20.59 -6.11 4.79
C GLN A 89 21.37 -6.34 3.49
N ALA A 90 20.66 -6.36 2.36
CA ALA A 90 21.26 -6.52 1.04
C ALA A 90 22.17 -5.36 0.67
N GLY A 91 21.71 -4.12 0.90
CA GLY A 91 22.54 -2.94 0.73
C GLY A 91 23.76 -2.95 1.66
N ALA A 92 23.59 -3.35 2.93
CA ALA A 92 24.66 -3.35 3.92
C ALA A 92 25.74 -4.43 3.68
N GLN A 93 25.37 -5.61 3.15
CA GLN A 93 26.31 -6.71 2.93
C GLN A 93 26.98 -6.69 1.55
N PHE A 94 26.24 -6.30 0.51
CA PHE A 94 26.69 -6.43 -0.88
C PHE A 94 26.83 -5.08 -1.60
N GLY A 95 26.74 -3.97 -0.88
CA GLY A 95 26.76 -2.64 -1.47
C GLY A 95 25.64 -2.53 -2.50
N THR A 96 25.94 -1.96 -3.67
CA THR A 96 24.97 -1.82 -4.77
C THR A 96 24.83 -3.07 -5.64
N GLN A 97 25.59 -4.15 -5.38
CA GLN A 97 25.69 -5.30 -6.28
C GLN A 97 24.35 -5.99 -6.57
N LEU A 98 23.46 -6.11 -5.57
CA LEU A 98 22.15 -6.77 -5.72
C LEU A 98 21.01 -5.81 -6.07
N ILE A 99 21.29 -4.52 -6.32
CA ILE A 99 20.24 -3.52 -6.54
C ILE A 99 19.46 -3.75 -7.85
N TRP A 100 20.04 -4.45 -8.83
CA TRP A 100 19.32 -4.88 -10.04
C TRP A 100 18.03 -5.63 -9.71
N THR A 101 17.98 -6.34 -8.58
CA THR A 101 16.79 -7.10 -8.17
C THR A 101 15.54 -6.23 -8.18
N THR A 102 15.59 -4.98 -7.73
CA THR A 102 14.42 -4.09 -7.73
C THR A 102 13.92 -3.77 -9.14
N LEU A 103 14.82 -3.58 -10.12
CA LEU A 103 14.39 -3.31 -11.50
C LEU A 103 13.75 -4.54 -12.13
N PHE A 104 14.36 -5.71 -11.95
CA PHE A 104 13.93 -6.93 -12.62
C PHE A 104 12.73 -7.60 -11.94
N THR A 105 12.51 -7.44 -10.64
CA THR A 105 11.34 -7.98 -9.94
C THR A 105 10.07 -7.19 -10.22
N PHE A 106 10.17 -5.87 -10.46
CA PHE A 106 9.03 -4.99 -10.70
C PHE A 106 8.01 -5.50 -11.72
N PRO A 107 8.38 -5.88 -12.96
CA PRO A 107 7.40 -6.37 -13.93
C PRO A 107 6.73 -7.68 -13.47
N PHE A 108 7.46 -8.57 -12.79
CA PHE A 108 6.90 -9.83 -12.29
C PHE A 108 5.92 -9.57 -11.15
N MET A 109 6.30 -8.76 -10.17
CA MET A 109 5.45 -8.33 -9.06
C MET A 109 4.16 -7.67 -9.56
N ALA A 110 4.28 -6.69 -10.47
CA ALA A 110 3.13 -5.97 -11.02
C ALA A 110 2.19 -6.88 -11.81
N LEU A 111 2.73 -7.80 -12.62
CA LEU A 111 1.92 -8.76 -13.35
C LEU A 111 1.22 -9.75 -12.43
N VAL A 112 1.90 -10.27 -11.41
CA VAL A 112 1.30 -11.21 -10.45
C VAL A 112 0.13 -10.56 -9.72
N GLN A 113 0.30 -9.34 -9.19
CA GLN A 113 -0.80 -8.64 -8.52
C GLN A 113 -1.92 -8.27 -9.47
N GLU A 114 -1.60 -7.88 -10.71
CA GLU A 114 -2.62 -7.56 -11.71
C GLU A 114 -3.47 -8.78 -12.03
N GLN A 115 -2.87 -9.96 -12.10
CA GLN A 115 -3.59 -11.21 -12.31
C GLN A 115 -4.42 -11.62 -11.11
N ALA A 116 -3.89 -11.47 -9.88
CA ALA A 116 -4.64 -11.71 -8.65
C ALA A 116 -5.86 -10.77 -8.55
N ALA A 117 -5.69 -9.49 -8.84
CA ALA A 117 -6.77 -8.50 -8.88
C ALA A 117 -7.81 -8.84 -9.95
N ARG A 118 -7.34 -9.15 -11.17
CA ARG A 118 -8.22 -9.51 -12.29
C ARG A 118 -9.06 -10.76 -11.99
N ILE A 119 -8.49 -11.77 -11.34
CA ILE A 119 -9.25 -12.95 -10.90
C ILE A 119 -10.37 -12.52 -9.95
N GLY A 120 -10.10 -11.63 -9.00
CA GLY A 120 -11.08 -11.14 -8.03
C GLY A 120 -12.26 -10.43 -8.69
N ILE A 121 -11.97 -9.48 -9.59
CA ILE A 121 -12.97 -8.72 -10.35
C ILE A 121 -13.78 -9.66 -11.25
N VAL A 122 -13.12 -10.46 -12.08
CA VAL A 122 -13.79 -11.25 -13.13
C VAL A 122 -14.58 -12.42 -12.55
N SER A 123 -14.03 -13.12 -11.57
CA SER A 123 -14.72 -14.26 -10.94
C SER A 123 -15.75 -13.83 -9.89
N GLY A 124 -15.60 -12.63 -9.32
CA GLY A 124 -16.40 -12.15 -8.19
C GLY A 124 -16.15 -12.91 -6.88
N LYS A 125 -15.03 -13.65 -6.79
CA LYS A 125 -14.66 -14.55 -5.68
C LYS A 125 -13.19 -14.34 -5.31
N GLY A 126 -12.85 -14.59 -4.03
CA GLY A 126 -11.47 -14.58 -3.57
C GLY A 126 -10.65 -15.76 -4.11
N LEU A 127 -9.35 -15.76 -3.84
CA LEU A 127 -8.44 -16.74 -4.44
C LEU A 127 -8.69 -18.16 -3.92
N ALA A 128 -8.89 -18.33 -2.60
CA ALA A 128 -9.21 -19.63 -2.00
C ALA A 128 -10.57 -20.13 -2.51
N ALA A 129 -11.57 -19.26 -2.64
CA ALA A 129 -12.88 -19.62 -3.19
C ALA A 129 -12.80 -20.07 -4.65
N ASN A 130 -11.92 -19.49 -5.47
CA ASN A 130 -11.66 -19.96 -6.83
C ASN A 130 -10.95 -21.33 -6.82
N ILE A 131 -9.90 -21.50 -6.01
CA ILE A 131 -9.18 -22.77 -5.91
C ILE A 131 -10.13 -23.89 -5.47
N ARG A 132 -10.97 -23.65 -4.46
CA ARG A 132 -11.99 -24.59 -3.97
C ARG A 132 -12.95 -25.08 -5.05
N HIS A 133 -13.26 -24.22 -6.02
CA HIS A 133 -14.22 -24.54 -7.07
C HIS A 133 -13.61 -25.38 -8.21
N HIS A 134 -12.30 -25.29 -8.41
CA HIS A 134 -11.61 -25.89 -9.56
C HIS A 134 -10.64 -27.03 -9.19
N TYR A 135 -10.27 -27.16 -7.92
CA TYR A 135 -9.26 -28.11 -7.44
C TYR A 135 -9.76 -28.92 -6.24
N SER A 136 -9.00 -29.97 -5.91
CA SER A 136 -9.34 -30.86 -4.80
C SER A 136 -9.26 -30.14 -3.44
N GLN A 137 -10.06 -30.60 -2.48
CA GLN A 137 -10.02 -30.09 -1.11
C GLN A 137 -8.64 -30.27 -0.45
N LYS A 138 -7.91 -31.35 -0.77
CA LYS A 138 -6.56 -31.59 -0.26
C LYS A 138 -5.61 -30.48 -0.71
N THR A 139 -5.63 -30.15 -1.99
CA THR A 139 -4.82 -29.06 -2.57
C THR A 139 -5.09 -27.73 -1.88
N LEU A 140 -6.37 -27.39 -1.70
CA LEU A 140 -6.78 -26.17 -1.02
C LEU A 140 -6.26 -26.10 0.42
N ILE A 141 -6.46 -27.16 1.20
CA ILE A 141 -6.00 -27.23 2.60
C ILE A 141 -4.48 -27.08 2.66
N THR A 142 -3.73 -27.77 1.79
CA THR A 142 -2.26 -27.66 1.76
C THR A 142 -1.82 -26.22 1.53
N ILE A 143 -2.39 -25.52 0.54
CA ILE A 143 -2.06 -24.13 0.25
C ILE A 143 -2.41 -23.21 1.42
N THR A 144 -3.59 -23.40 2.02
CA THR A 144 -4.04 -22.61 3.17
C THR A 144 -3.12 -22.79 4.37
N VAL A 145 -2.70 -24.02 4.67
CA VAL A 145 -1.77 -24.30 5.78
C VAL A 145 -0.39 -23.69 5.51
N LEU A 146 0.13 -23.83 4.29
CA LEU A 146 1.41 -23.22 3.90
C LEU A 146 1.38 -21.70 4.03
N LEU A 147 0.33 -21.07 3.48
CA LEU A 147 0.13 -19.62 3.59
C LEU A 147 -0.01 -19.19 5.05
N PHE A 148 -0.88 -19.85 5.82
CA PHE A 148 -1.10 -19.49 7.24
C PHE A 148 0.19 -19.58 8.04
N SER A 149 1.01 -20.61 7.79
CA SER A 149 2.30 -20.80 8.47
C SER A 149 3.30 -19.69 8.10
N ALA A 150 3.48 -19.41 6.81
CA ALA A 150 4.37 -18.35 6.34
C ALA A 150 3.95 -16.97 6.85
N ASN A 151 2.65 -16.67 6.79
CA ASN A 151 2.08 -15.41 7.28
C ASN A 151 2.26 -15.24 8.79
N THR A 152 2.19 -16.32 9.56
CA THR A 152 2.39 -16.27 11.01
C THR A 152 3.85 -15.98 11.36
N LEU A 153 4.81 -16.52 10.60
CA LEU A 153 6.22 -16.14 10.70
C LEU A 153 6.43 -14.67 10.34
N ASN A 154 5.77 -14.20 9.28
CA ASN A 154 5.85 -12.79 8.86
C ASN A 154 5.28 -11.85 9.93
N ILE A 155 4.13 -12.17 10.54
CA ILE A 155 3.55 -11.40 11.65
C ILE A 155 4.52 -11.36 12.84
N ALA A 156 5.13 -12.50 13.19
CA ALA A 156 6.13 -12.55 14.26
C ALA A 156 7.30 -11.61 13.98
N ALA A 157 7.82 -11.67 12.76
CA ALA A 157 8.96 -10.88 12.33
C ALA A 157 8.63 -9.38 12.33
N ASP A 158 7.48 -8.99 11.78
CA ASP A 158 7.03 -7.60 11.75
C ASP A 158 6.80 -7.02 13.15
N LEU A 159 6.17 -7.78 14.05
CA LEU A 159 5.99 -7.37 15.44
C LEU A 159 7.34 -7.15 16.14
N ASN A 160 8.33 -8.00 15.86
CA ASN A 160 9.67 -7.85 16.38
C ASN A 160 10.32 -6.55 15.87
N ALA A 161 10.28 -6.33 14.56
CA ALA A 161 10.87 -5.16 13.92
C ALA A 161 10.20 -3.85 14.37
N MET A 162 8.88 -3.84 14.55
CA MET A 162 8.14 -2.71 15.15
C MET A 162 8.59 -2.45 16.58
N SER A 163 8.78 -3.50 17.37
CA SER A 163 9.25 -3.39 18.75
C SER A 163 10.67 -2.85 18.83
N ALA A 164 11.55 -3.32 17.95
CA ALA A 164 12.91 -2.78 17.81
C ALA A 164 12.90 -1.30 17.40
N GLY A 165 12.08 -0.94 16.41
CA GLY A 165 11.89 0.43 15.97
C GLY A 165 11.31 1.33 17.07
N ALA A 166 10.42 0.82 17.92
CA ALA A 166 9.88 1.58 19.03
C ALA A 166 10.86 1.73 20.19
N ARG A 167 11.72 0.73 20.43
CA ARG A 167 12.76 0.78 21.47
C ARG A 167 13.80 1.87 21.19
N LEU A 168 14.00 2.23 19.91
CA LEU A 168 14.79 3.40 19.50
C LEU A 168 14.22 4.73 20.04
N LEU A 169 12.91 4.80 20.28
CA LEU A 169 12.20 5.99 20.77
C LEU A 169 11.92 5.90 22.28
N ILE A 170 11.67 4.69 22.78
CA ILE A 170 11.21 4.40 24.13
C ILE A 170 12.09 3.29 24.73
N PRO A 171 13.37 3.55 25.03
CA PRO A 171 14.35 2.51 25.36
C PRO A 171 14.12 1.83 26.72
N TRP A 172 13.29 2.42 27.59
CA TRP A 172 12.98 1.89 28.92
C TRP A 172 11.93 0.77 28.91
N LEU A 173 11.26 0.52 27.78
CA LEU A 173 10.34 -0.61 27.63
C LEU A 173 11.07 -1.83 27.06
N SER A 174 10.70 -3.01 27.54
CA SER A 174 11.22 -4.29 27.03
C SER A 174 10.66 -4.59 25.63
N MET A 175 11.39 -5.40 24.84
CA MET A 175 10.94 -5.80 23.50
C MET A 175 9.62 -6.59 23.57
N GLU A 176 9.46 -7.40 24.61
CA GLU A 176 8.30 -8.24 24.86
C GLU A 176 7.07 -7.39 25.17
N THR A 177 7.23 -6.34 26.00
CA THR A 177 6.16 -5.39 26.30
C THR A 177 5.71 -4.65 25.04
N LEU A 178 6.67 -4.17 24.22
CA LEU A 178 6.37 -3.49 22.97
C LEU A 178 5.71 -4.43 21.95
N THR A 179 6.14 -5.69 21.88
CA THR A 179 5.56 -6.71 21.01
C THR A 179 4.10 -6.98 21.36
N ILE A 180 3.80 -7.20 22.64
CA ILE A 180 2.43 -7.36 23.13
C ILE A 180 1.61 -6.10 22.84
N PHE A 181 2.18 -4.93 23.10
CA PHE A 181 1.51 -3.65 22.86
C PHE A 181 1.10 -3.50 21.40
N PHE A 182 2.03 -3.68 20.46
CA PHE A 182 1.72 -3.56 19.03
C PHE A 182 0.77 -4.63 18.52
N ALA A 183 0.89 -5.86 19.02
CA ALA A 183 -0.05 -6.93 18.69
C ALA A 183 -1.47 -6.58 19.14
N LEU A 184 -1.63 -6.10 20.37
CA LEU A 184 -2.93 -5.67 20.91
C LEU A 184 -3.48 -4.46 20.14
N VAL A 185 -2.67 -3.43 19.90
CA VAL A 185 -3.09 -2.25 19.14
C VAL A 185 -3.54 -2.65 17.74
N SER A 186 -2.73 -3.44 17.02
CA SER A 186 -3.06 -3.92 15.67
C SER A 186 -4.34 -4.76 15.67
N LEU A 187 -4.49 -5.67 16.62
CA LEU A 187 -5.67 -6.53 16.73
C LEU A 187 -6.95 -5.74 17.06
N LEU A 188 -6.88 -4.81 18.01
CA LEU A 188 -8.01 -3.96 18.37
C LEU A 188 -8.42 -3.05 17.21
N LEU A 189 -7.45 -2.50 16.48
CA LEU A 189 -7.73 -1.72 15.26
C LEU A 189 -8.43 -2.57 14.20
N GLN A 190 -7.97 -3.81 13.98
CA GLN A 190 -8.58 -4.73 13.02
C GLN A 190 -10.02 -5.13 13.39
N ILE A 191 -10.32 -5.34 14.68
CA ILE A 191 -11.63 -5.80 15.15
C ILE A 191 -12.65 -4.66 15.23
N PHE A 192 -12.24 -3.50 15.75
CA PHE A 192 -13.15 -2.41 16.10
C PHE A 192 -13.17 -1.28 15.08
N THR A 193 -12.18 -1.20 14.19
CA THR A 193 -12.09 -0.14 13.19
C THR A 193 -12.14 -0.74 11.79
N SER A 194 -12.96 -0.14 10.92
CA SER A 194 -12.96 -0.51 9.50
C SER A 194 -11.57 -0.28 8.90
N TYR A 195 -11.07 -1.28 8.18
CA TYR A 195 -9.79 -1.22 7.47
C TYR A 195 -9.64 0.04 6.61
N ALA A 196 -10.68 0.39 5.85
CA ALA A 196 -10.70 1.58 5.00
C ALA A 196 -10.50 2.88 5.80
N ARG A 197 -10.96 2.94 7.05
CA ARG A 197 -10.86 4.15 7.88
C ARG A 197 -9.45 4.36 8.41
N TYR A 198 -8.81 3.34 8.98
CA TYR A 198 -7.50 3.54 9.60
C TYR A 198 -6.34 3.42 8.61
N SER A 199 -6.45 2.58 7.57
CA SER A 199 -5.42 2.49 6.50
C SER A 199 -5.21 3.84 5.80
N LYS A 200 -6.27 4.67 5.68
CA LYS A 200 -6.16 6.05 5.19
C LYS A 200 -5.15 6.88 5.98
N TYR A 201 -5.13 6.74 7.30
CA TYR A 201 -4.20 7.47 8.16
C TYR A 201 -2.80 6.83 8.17
N LEU A 202 -2.72 5.50 8.21
CA LEU A 202 -1.45 4.78 8.18
C LEU A 202 -0.66 5.00 6.89
N LYS A 203 -1.34 5.22 5.76
CA LYS A 203 -0.69 5.63 4.49
C LYS A 203 0.14 6.91 4.62
N TYR A 204 -0.26 7.85 5.49
CA TYR A 204 0.58 9.04 5.75
C TYR A 204 1.82 8.69 6.58
N LEU A 205 1.69 7.73 7.49
CA LEU A 205 2.83 7.26 8.27
C LEU A 205 3.82 6.49 7.39
N THR A 206 3.36 5.77 6.36
CA THR A 206 4.26 5.15 5.36
C THR A 206 4.95 6.17 4.45
N LEU A 207 4.45 7.41 4.33
CA LEU A 207 5.22 8.48 3.69
C LEU A 207 6.52 8.78 4.44
N ALA A 208 6.63 8.38 5.71
CA ALA A 208 7.90 8.46 6.43
C ALA A 208 8.99 7.62 5.76
N LEU A 209 8.66 6.59 4.96
CA LEU A 209 9.64 5.87 4.14
C LEU A 209 10.29 6.74 3.06
N LEU A 210 9.67 7.86 2.66
CA LEU A 210 10.30 8.84 1.77
C LEU A 210 11.55 9.48 2.41
N SER A 211 11.72 9.37 3.73
CA SER A 211 12.99 9.72 4.38
C SER A 211 14.17 8.89 3.87
N TYR A 212 13.96 7.64 3.42
CA TYR A 212 15.02 6.84 2.77
C TYR A 212 15.37 7.41 1.40
N VAL A 213 14.37 7.88 0.65
CA VAL A 213 14.57 8.58 -0.63
C VAL A 213 15.40 9.83 -0.42
N ILE A 214 15.01 10.68 0.54
CA ILE A 214 15.74 11.91 0.89
C ILE A 214 17.16 11.57 1.33
N THR A 215 17.33 10.56 2.17
CA THR A 215 18.64 10.14 2.68
C THR A 215 19.55 9.65 1.58
N ALA A 216 19.07 8.74 0.71
CA ALA A 216 19.82 8.27 -0.45
C ALA A 216 20.21 9.41 -1.40
N LEU A 217 19.33 10.40 -1.62
CA LEU A 217 19.64 11.56 -2.46
C LEU A 217 20.58 12.56 -1.79
N SER A 218 20.64 12.61 -0.47
CA SER A 218 21.46 13.55 0.30
C SER A 218 22.90 13.06 0.51
N ILE A 219 23.09 11.74 0.58
CA ILE A 219 24.43 11.14 0.69
C ILE A 219 25.14 11.16 -0.67
N HIS A 220 26.47 11.26 -0.66
CA HIS A 220 27.30 11.23 -1.87
C HIS A 220 27.41 9.81 -2.45
N LEU A 221 26.31 9.29 -3.00
CA LEU A 221 26.31 8.04 -3.76
C LEU A 221 26.93 8.25 -5.15
N ASN A 222 27.72 7.27 -5.59
CA ASN A 222 28.12 7.18 -6.99
C ASN A 222 26.93 6.69 -7.83
N TRP A 223 26.09 7.63 -8.29
CA TRP A 223 24.90 7.31 -9.08
C TRP A 223 25.21 6.57 -10.38
N THR A 224 26.41 6.75 -10.95
CA THR A 224 26.85 5.99 -12.11
C THR A 224 26.95 4.50 -11.77
N GLU A 225 27.58 4.17 -10.65
CA GLU A 225 27.70 2.79 -10.17
C GLU A 225 26.32 2.21 -9.80
N VAL A 226 25.49 2.97 -9.08
CA VAL A 226 24.12 2.56 -8.72
C VAL A 226 23.33 2.20 -9.97
N ILE A 227 23.33 3.05 -11.00
CA ILE A 227 22.60 2.81 -12.25
C ILE A 227 23.20 1.62 -13.00
N GLN A 228 24.53 1.50 -13.07
CA GLN A 228 25.20 0.36 -13.70
C GLN A 228 24.81 -0.96 -13.04
N HIS A 229 24.89 -1.06 -11.70
CA HIS A 229 24.49 -2.25 -10.96
C HIS A 229 22.97 -2.46 -10.93
N THR A 230 22.16 -1.46 -11.27
CA THR A 230 20.71 -1.63 -11.47
C THR A 230 20.41 -2.29 -12.81
N LEU A 231 21.17 -1.94 -13.86
CA LEU A 231 20.94 -2.41 -15.23
C LEU A 231 21.66 -3.72 -15.54
N ILE A 232 22.80 -3.98 -14.89
CA ILE A 232 23.68 -5.12 -15.17
C ILE A 232 23.69 -6.03 -13.93
N PRO A 233 22.99 -7.19 -13.98
CA PRO A 233 23.00 -8.14 -12.88
C PRO A 233 24.39 -8.70 -12.60
N SER A 234 24.76 -8.75 -11.32
CA SER A 234 25.99 -9.39 -10.84
C SER A 234 25.63 -10.41 -9.76
N ILE A 235 26.09 -11.65 -9.94
CA ILE A 235 25.83 -12.77 -9.03
C ILE A 235 27.14 -13.52 -8.82
N SER A 236 27.59 -13.61 -7.57
CA SER A 236 28.77 -14.35 -7.10
C SER A 236 28.43 -15.74 -6.55
N PHE A 237 27.14 -16.10 -6.48
CA PHE A 237 26.62 -17.41 -6.05
C PHE A 237 27.14 -17.88 -4.67
N THR A 238 27.47 -16.94 -3.77
CA THR A 238 27.82 -17.29 -2.39
C THR A 238 26.58 -17.69 -1.61
N LYS A 239 26.78 -18.44 -0.52
CA LYS A 239 25.70 -18.93 0.36
C LYS A 239 24.80 -17.77 0.83
N GLU A 240 25.44 -16.70 1.30
CA GLU A 240 24.79 -15.50 1.81
C GLU A 240 24.03 -14.77 0.71
N GLN A 241 24.62 -14.67 -0.49
CA GLN A 241 24.00 -13.98 -1.61
C GLN A 241 22.77 -14.71 -2.15
N ILE A 242 22.84 -16.04 -2.28
CA ILE A 242 21.70 -16.87 -2.72
C ILE A 242 20.56 -16.76 -1.71
N PHE A 243 20.89 -16.85 -0.43
CA PHE A 243 19.90 -16.78 0.65
C PHE A 243 19.20 -15.40 0.67
N LEU A 244 19.97 -14.32 0.49
CA LEU A 244 19.43 -12.97 0.48
C LEU A 244 18.65 -12.65 -0.81
N LEU A 245 19.05 -13.20 -1.96
CA LEU A 245 18.26 -13.13 -3.20
C LEU A 245 16.90 -13.79 -3.04
N ALA A 246 16.84 -14.96 -2.40
CA ALA A 246 15.57 -15.64 -2.11
C ALA A 246 14.70 -14.86 -1.14
N ALA A 247 15.30 -14.20 -0.15
CA ALA A 247 14.58 -13.31 0.75
C ALA A 247 14.03 -12.08 0.01
N ILE A 248 14.83 -11.42 -0.84
CA ILE A 248 14.38 -10.28 -1.66
C ILE A 248 13.19 -10.69 -2.52
N PHE A 249 13.30 -11.81 -3.26
CA PHE A 249 12.19 -12.24 -4.10
C PHE A 249 10.97 -12.68 -3.30
N GLY A 250 11.19 -13.33 -2.16
CA GLY A 250 10.13 -13.79 -1.27
C GLY A 250 9.35 -12.65 -0.61
N THR A 251 10.01 -11.55 -0.22
CA THR A 251 9.32 -10.37 0.31
C THR A 251 8.57 -9.62 -0.79
N THR A 252 9.16 -9.45 -1.99
CA THR A 252 8.54 -8.70 -3.10
C THR A 252 7.38 -9.45 -3.78
N ILE A 253 7.44 -10.79 -3.81
CA ILE A 253 6.42 -11.64 -4.46
C ILE A 253 5.75 -12.50 -3.38
N SER A 254 5.33 -11.83 -2.31
CA SER A 254 4.77 -12.49 -1.12
C SER A 254 3.39 -13.11 -1.37
N PRO A 255 3.16 -14.37 -0.94
CA PRO A 255 1.90 -15.06 -1.21
C PRO A 255 0.67 -14.45 -0.54
N TYR A 256 0.84 -13.81 0.62
CA TYR A 256 -0.25 -13.13 1.33
C TYR A 256 -0.89 -12.03 0.48
N MET A 257 -0.09 -11.34 -0.33
CA MET A 257 -0.57 -10.27 -1.19
C MET A 257 -1.53 -10.79 -2.26
N PHE A 258 -1.33 -12.01 -2.76
CA PHE A 258 -2.21 -12.55 -3.80
C PHE A 258 -3.61 -12.80 -3.25
N PHE A 259 -3.69 -13.42 -2.08
CA PHE A 259 -4.97 -13.64 -1.38
C PHE A 259 -5.60 -12.31 -0.98
N TRP A 260 -4.80 -11.40 -0.44
CA TRP A 260 -5.26 -10.07 -0.07
C TRP A 260 -5.83 -9.29 -1.25
N GLN A 261 -5.06 -9.14 -2.33
CA GLN A 261 -5.45 -8.38 -3.52
C GLN A 261 -6.75 -8.95 -4.10
N THR A 262 -6.82 -10.27 -4.35
CA THR A 262 -8.04 -10.89 -4.92
C THR A 262 -9.26 -10.66 -4.03
N SER A 263 -9.14 -10.84 -2.70
CA SER A 263 -10.28 -10.68 -1.78
C SER A 263 -10.65 -9.21 -1.55
N GLN A 264 -9.71 -8.27 -1.63
CA GLN A 264 -10.00 -6.83 -1.52
C GLN A 264 -10.74 -6.29 -2.74
N GLU A 265 -10.41 -6.74 -3.96
CA GLU A 265 -11.21 -6.40 -5.14
C GLU A 265 -12.68 -6.81 -4.91
N VAL A 266 -12.90 -8.04 -4.45
CA VAL A 266 -14.25 -8.55 -4.15
C VAL A 266 -14.94 -7.73 -3.06
N GLU A 267 -14.22 -7.34 -2.02
CA GLU A 267 -14.75 -6.55 -0.92
C GLU A 267 -15.14 -5.14 -1.36
N GLU A 268 -14.36 -4.49 -2.22
CA GLU A 268 -14.69 -3.17 -2.75
C GLU A 268 -16.01 -3.19 -3.55
N HIS A 269 -16.22 -4.22 -4.37
CA HIS A 269 -17.50 -4.43 -5.05
C HIS A 269 -18.65 -4.64 -4.06
N VAL A 270 -18.44 -5.42 -2.99
CA VAL A 270 -19.47 -5.61 -1.95
C VAL A 270 -19.81 -4.29 -1.27
N LEU A 271 -18.82 -3.44 -0.98
CA LEU A 271 -19.01 -2.12 -0.37
C LEU A 271 -19.75 -1.14 -1.30
N LYS A 272 -19.62 -1.31 -2.62
CA LYS A 272 -20.40 -0.58 -3.64
C LYS A 272 -21.85 -1.07 -3.78
N GLY A 273 -22.26 -2.09 -3.00
CA GLY A 273 -23.60 -2.65 -3.01
C GLY A 273 -23.76 -3.91 -3.87
N GLU A 274 -22.68 -4.39 -4.48
CA GLU A 274 -22.67 -5.57 -5.36
C GLU A 274 -22.54 -6.86 -4.53
N THR A 275 -23.58 -7.14 -3.76
CA THR A 275 -23.56 -8.15 -2.70
C THR A 275 -23.53 -9.59 -3.21
N THR A 276 -24.00 -9.85 -4.44
CA THR A 276 -24.02 -11.19 -5.03
C THR A 276 -22.94 -11.38 -6.10
N ILE A 277 -22.44 -12.61 -6.24
CA ILE A 277 -21.42 -12.97 -7.25
C ILE A 277 -21.90 -12.64 -8.66
N LYS A 278 -23.19 -12.89 -8.97
CA LYS A 278 -23.76 -12.63 -10.29
C LYS A 278 -23.75 -11.14 -10.64
N ILE A 279 -24.06 -10.27 -9.67
CA ILE A 279 -24.01 -8.82 -9.88
C ILE A 279 -22.57 -8.42 -10.18
N ARG A 280 -21.60 -8.82 -9.34
CA ARG A 280 -20.18 -8.50 -9.55
C ARG A 280 -19.68 -8.91 -10.94
N GLN A 281 -19.95 -10.15 -11.33
CA GLN A 281 -19.56 -10.68 -12.65
C GLN A 281 -20.20 -9.92 -13.83
N HIS A 282 -21.40 -9.36 -13.65
CA HIS A 282 -22.11 -8.61 -14.70
C HIS A 282 -21.64 -7.16 -14.83
N MET A 283 -21.16 -6.56 -13.74
CA MET A 283 -20.66 -5.19 -13.72
C MET A 283 -19.29 -5.04 -14.39
N VAL A 284 -18.57 -6.16 -14.57
CA VAL A 284 -17.22 -6.17 -15.14
C VAL A 284 -17.18 -5.60 -16.55
N ASN A 285 -16.42 -4.53 -16.71
CA ASN A 285 -16.26 -3.81 -17.97
C ASN A 285 -14.79 -3.49 -18.27
N LYS A 286 -14.48 -3.03 -19.50
CA LYS A 286 -13.09 -2.75 -19.91
C LYS A 286 -12.47 -1.58 -19.14
N THR A 287 -13.28 -0.61 -18.72
CA THR A 287 -12.82 0.56 -17.97
C THR A 287 -12.35 0.14 -16.59
N GLU A 288 -13.12 -0.70 -15.91
CA GLU A 288 -12.76 -1.25 -14.60
C GLU A 288 -11.45 -2.04 -14.63
N ILE A 289 -11.25 -2.91 -15.63
CA ILE A 289 -9.99 -3.63 -15.79
C ILE A 289 -8.81 -2.66 -16.02
N ARG A 290 -9.01 -1.57 -16.77
CA ARG A 290 -7.96 -0.56 -16.99
C ARG A 290 -7.67 0.23 -15.72
N ASP A 291 -8.69 0.58 -14.96
CA ASP A 291 -8.54 1.36 -13.73
C ASP A 291 -7.87 0.49 -12.64
N MET A 292 -8.25 -0.78 -12.49
CA MET A 292 -7.53 -1.76 -11.67
C MET A 292 -6.06 -1.89 -12.08
N ARG A 293 -5.76 -2.00 -13.38
CA ARG A 293 -4.36 -2.06 -13.85
C ARG A 293 -3.59 -0.81 -13.47
N THR A 294 -4.22 0.36 -13.58
CA THR A 294 -3.59 1.63 -13.20
C THR A 294 -3.30 1.63 -11.70
N ASP A 295 -4.26 1.21 -10.87
CA ASP A 295 -4.10 1.12 -9.42
C ASP A 295 -2.96 0.17 -9.03
N VAL A 296 -3.02 -1.08 -9.50
CA VAL A 296 -2.03 -2.10 -9.19
C VAL A 296 -0.64 -1.67 -9.64
N TRP A 297 -0.47 -1.27 -10.90
CA TRP A 297 0.85 -0.89 -11.40
C TRP A 297 1.42 0.34 -10.67
N SER A 298 0.57 1.30 -10.30
CA SER A 298 1.00 2.47 -9.53
C SER A 298 1.43 2.09 -8.11
N GLY A 299 0.67 1.22 -7.45
CA GLY A 299 1.01 0.71 -6.12
C GLY A 299 2.33 -0.08 -6.12
N MET A 300 2.50 -0.97 -7.08
CA MET A 300 3.71 -1.80 -7.22
C MET A 300 4.93 -0.95 -7.61
N PHE A 301 4.74 0.07 -8.45
CA PHE A 301 5.81 1.00 -8.81
C PHE A 301 6.27 1.81 -7.60
N PHE A 302 5.33 2.36 -6.82
CA PHE A 302 5.66 3.10 -5.60
C PHE A 302 6.36 2.19 -4.58
N SER A 303 5.89 0.95 -4.40
CA SER A 303 6.55 -0.01 -3.52
C SER A 303 8.00 -0.24 -3.92
N ASN A 304 8.21 -0.60 -5.18
CA ASN A 304 9.53 -0.95 -5.68
C ASN A 304 10.50 0.24 -5.72
N MET A 305 9.98 1.45 -5.99
CA MET A 305 10.76 2.68 -5.90
C MET A 305 11.27 2.90 -4.48
N VAL A 306 10.41 2.74 -3.47
CA VAL A 306 10.81 2.87 -2.06
C VAL A 306 11.83 1.79 -1.69
N ALA A 307 11.63 0.54 -2.11
CA ALA A 307 12.58 -0.55 -1.91
C ALA A 307 13.97 -0.22 -2.49
N PHE A 308 14.02 0.31 -3.72
CA PHE A 308 15.25 0.77 -4.37
C PHE A 308 16.00 1.81 -3.53
N PHE A 309 15.30 2.80 -2.98
CA PHE A 309 15.93 3.84 -2.17
C PHE A 309 16.34 3.36 -0.78
N ILE A 310 15.60 2.43 -0.16
CA ILE A 310 16.04 1.76 1.09
C ILE A 310 17.35 1.02 0.83
N PHE A 311 17.40 0.23 -0.25
CA PHE A 311 18.58 -0.50 -0.66
C PHE A 311 19.77 0.44 -0.92
N ALA A 312 19.58 1.49 -1.72
CA ALA A 312 20.61 2.45 -2.06
C ALA A 312 21.13 3.22 -0.84
N ALA A 313 20.25 3.64 0.08
CA ALA A 313 20.64 4.28 1.33
C ALA A 313 21.49 3.35 2.19
N ALA A 314 21.09 2.07 2.32
CA ALA A 314 21.85 1.07 3.06
C ALA A 314 23.23 0.80 2.41
N ALA A 315 23.30 0.71 1.08
CA ALA A 315 24.56 0.56 0.37
C ALA A 315 25.49 1.78 0.55
N GLY A 316 24.94 2.99 0.44
CA GLY A 316 25.72 4.22 0.53
C GLY A 316 26.24 4.54 1.93
N VAL A 317 25.56 4.07 2.98
CA VAL A 317 25.93 4.36 4.37
C VAL A 317 26.50 3.14 5.08
N LEU A 318 25.81 2.00 5.05
CA LEU A 318 26.15 0.86 5.90
C LEU A 318 27.33 0.07 5.32
N TYR A 319 27.27 -0.24 4.03
CA TYR A 319 28.34 -0.98 3.35
C TYR A 319 29.66 -0.20 3.30
N THR A 320 29.59 1.10 2.98
CA THR A 320 30.79 1.97 2.91
C THR A 320 31.50 2.13 4.25
N HIS A 321 30.77 1.99 5.37
CA HIS A 321 31.32 2.08 6.73
C HIS A 321 31.55 0.71 7.38
N GLY A 322 31.34 -0.40 6.66
CA GLY A 322 31.49 -1.76 7.19
C GLY A 322 30.52 -2.10 8.33
N ILE A 323 29.37 -1.43 8.39
CA ILE A 323 28.36 -1.64 9.44
C ILE A 323 27.51 -2.85 9.06
N THR A 324 27.57 -3.87 9.90
CA THR A 324 26.63 -5.00 9.83
C THR A 324 25.36 -4.66 10.59
N VAL A 325 24.22 -5.04 10.04
CA VAL A 325 22.89 -4.77 10.59
C VAL A 325 22.38 -6.04 11.24
N ALA A 326 21.89 -5.97 12.48
CA ALA A 326 21.24 -7.08 13.18
C ALA A 326 19.71 -6.89 13.36
N THR A 327 19.19 -5.67 13.14
CA THR A 327 17.75 -5.34 13.11
C THR A 327 17.41 -4.22 12.12
N ALA A 328 16.14 -4.10 11.69
CA ALA A 328 15.67 -2.92 10.94
C ALA A 328 15.93 -1.60 11.68
N ALA A 329 15.91 -1.64 13.02
CA ALA A 329 16.22 -0.52 13.88
C ALA A 329 17.71 -0.13 13.83
N ASP A 330 18.62 -1.10 13.68
CA ASP A 330 20.05 -0.81 13.56
C ASP A 330 20.33 -0.04 12.26
N ALA A 331 19.63 -0.38 11.17
CA ALA A 331 19.72 0.37 9.93
C ALA A 331 19.26 1.83 10.12
N ALA A 332 18.14 2.04 10.83
CA ALA A 332 17.67 3.39 11.17
C ALA A 332 18.67 4.16 12.06
N GLN A 333 19.28 3.48 13.03
CA GLN A 333 20.26 4.08 13.94
C GLN A 333 21.57 4.44 13.22
N ALA A 334 22.05 3.59 12.34
CA ALA A 334 23.28 3.82 11.60
C ALA A 334 23.15 4.94 10.56
N LEU A 335 21.93 5.24 10.09
CA LEU A 335 21.66 6.41 9.23
C LEU A 335 21.60 7.73 10.00
N ARG A 336 21.46 7.71 11.33
CA ARG A 336 21.29 8.91 12.18
C ARG A 336 22.41 9.96 12.03
N PRO A 337 23.72 9.61 11.95
CA PRO A 337 24.78 10.62 11.83
C PRO A 337 24.74 11.39 10.50
N PHE A 338 24.21 10.77 9.44
CA PHE A 338 24.21 11.31 8.08
C PHE A 338 22.91 12.04 7.75
N ALA A 339 21.78 11.56 8.27
CA ALA A 339 20.45 12.09 7.99
C ALA A 339 19.89 12.98 9.13
N GLY A 340 20.54 12.99 10.29
CA GLY A 340 20.17 13.76 11.47
C GLY A 340 19.06 13.13 12.31
N ASN A 341 18.80 13.74 13.47
CA ASN A 341 17.83 13.24 14.46
C ASN A 341 16.39 13.15 13.92
N PHE A 342 16.02 14.05 13.01
CA PHE A 342 14.69 14.05 12.41
C PHE A 342 14.47 12.85 11.48
N ALA A 343 15.45 12.51 10.65
CA ALA A 343 15.38 11.33 9.79
C ALA A 343 15.35 10.03 10.60
N TYR A 344 16.15 9.94 11.67
CA TYR A 344 16.09 8.82 12.61
C TYR A 344 14.68 8.61 13.18
N LEU A 345 14.02 9.69 13.62
CA LEU A 345 12.64 9.64 14.10
C LEU A 345 11.69 9.17 12.97
N LEU A 346 11.84 9.69 11.75
CA LEU A 346 11.03 9.28 10.61
C LEU A 346 11.24 7.81 10.25
N PHE A 347 12.44 7.26 10.35
CA PHE A 347 12.70 5.84 10.09
C PHE A 347 12.03 4.95 11.13
N ALA A 348 12.20 5.25 12.41
CA ALA A 348 11.56 4.50 13.50
C ALA A 348 10.03 4.52 13.37
N LEU A 349 9.46 5.71 13.12
CA LEU A 349 8.02 5.87 12.87
C LEU A 349 7.57 5.19 11.57
N GLY A 350 8.41 5.17 10.55
CA GLY A 350 8.18 4.49 9.28
C GLY A 350 8.05 2.98 9.46
N ILE A 351 8.99 2.35 10.17
CA ILE A 351 8.96 0.90 10.49
C ILE A 351 7.70 0.55 11.31
N ILE A 352 7.36 1.36 12.32
CA ILE A 352 6.13 1.17 13.10
C ILE A 352 4.89 1.31 12.20
N GLY A 353 4.90 2.32 11.32
CA GLY A 353 3.78 2.60 10.43
C GLY A 353 3.54 1.54 9.37
N THR A 354 4.60 1.02 8.76
CA THR A 354 4.49 -0.07 7.79
C THR A 354 4.03 -1.35 8.47
N GLY A 355 4.53 -1.67 9.65
CA GLY A 355 4.06 -2.84 10.40
C GLY A 355 2.58 -2.73 10.82
N LEU A 356 2.14 -1.56 11.29
CA LEU A 356 0.71 -1.32 11.59
C LEU A 356 -0.18 -1.42 10.34
N LEU A 357 0.37 -1.17 9.15
CA LEU A 357 -0.34 -1.30 7.87
C LEU A 357 -0.33 -2.74 7.36
N ALA A 358 0.82 -3.43 7.44
CA ALA A 358 1.05 -4.76 6.87
C ALA A 358 0.47 -5.89 7.72
N ILE A 359 0.60 -5.85 9.05
CA ILE A 359 0.09 -6.92 9.92
C ILE A 359 -1.41 -7.19 9.70
N PRO A 360 -2.29 -6.19 9.57
CA PRO A 360 -3.68 -6.41 9.18
C PRO A 360 -3.88 -7.06 7.81
N VAL A 361 -3.04 -6.73 6.84
CA VAL A 361 -3.06 -7.30 5.49
C VAL A 361 -2.66 -8.77 5.54
N ILE A 362 -1.59 -9.09 6.28
CA ILE A 362 -1.08 -10.46 6.46
C ILE A 362 -2.08 -11.31 7.26
N GLY A 363 -2.59 -10.80 8.38
CA GLY A 363 -3.61 -11.47 9.19
C GLY A 363 -4.93 -11.65 8.42
N GLY A 364 -5.38 -10.60 7.73
CA GLY A 364 -6.56 -10.61 6.88
C GLY A 364 -6.47 -11.64 5.76
N SER A 365 -5.36 -11.68 5.01
CA SER A 365 -5.14 -12.67 3.94
C SER A 365 -5.21 -14.11 4.44
N SER A 366 -4.65 -14.38 5.63
CA SER A 366 -4.74 -15.68 6.30
C SER A 366 -6.19 -16.04 6.62
N ALA A 367 -6.94 -15.07 7.14
CA ALA A 367 -8.35 -15.23 7.46
C ALA A 367 -9.23 -15.41 6.21
N TYR A 368 -8.96 -14.69 5.11
CA TYR A 368 -9.64 -14.91 3.83
C TYR A 368 -9.38 -16.31 3.31
N ALA A 369 -8.11 -16.73 3.27
CA ALA A 369 -7.73 -18.05 2.77
C ALA A 369 -8.42 -19.17 3.57
N VAL A 370 -8.41 -19.11 4.90
CA VAL A 370 -9.06 -20.12 5.76
C VAL A 370 -10.58 -20.05 5.61
N ALA A 371 -11.19 -18.88 5.77
CA ALA A 371 -12.64 -18.75 5.78
C ALA A 371 -13.27 -19.11 4.42
N GLU A 372 -12.65 -18.72 3.31
CA GLU A 372 -13.11 -19.11 1.97
C GLU A 372 -12.98 -20.62 1.74
N SER A 373 -11.92 -21.22 2.26
CA SER A 373 -11.67 -22.66 2.14
C SER A 373 -12.76 -23.50 2.81
N PHE A 374 -13.20 -23.09 4.00
CA PHE A 374 -14.27 -23.76 4.73
C PHE A 374 -15.68 -23.22 4.40
N GLY A 375 -15.79 -22.17 3.58
CA GLY A 375 -17.08 -21.54 3.25
C GLY A 375 -17.72 -20.78 4.40
N TRP A 376 -16.92 -20.28 5.33
CA TRP A 376 -17.38 -19.47 6.45
C TRP A 376 -17.76 -18.06 6.00
N ARG A 377 -18.47 -17.32 6.84
CA ARG A 377 -18.70 -15.89 6.62
C ARG A 377 -17.40 -15.12 6.85
N TYR A 378 -17.04 -14.25 5.90
CA TYR A 378 -15.77 -13.53 5.90
C TYR A 378 -15.92 -12.08 5.43
N GLY A 379 -14.86 -11.29 5.61
CA GLY A 379 -14.73 -9.90 5.13
C GLY A 379 -14.49 -8.91 6.27
N LEU A 380 -13.56 -7.97 6.05
CA LEU A 380 -13.23 -6.92 7.02
C LEU A 380 -14.35 -5.88 7.14
N TYR A 381 -15.23 -5.78 6.15
CA TYR A 381 -16.47 -5.02 6.19
C TYR A 381 -17.50 -5.57 7.20
N ARG A 382 -17.35 -6.81 7.67
CA ARG A 382 -18.28 -7.43 8.63
C ARG A 382 -17.84 -7.19 10.06
N LYS A 383 -18.79 -7.05 10.97
CA LYS A 383 -18.50 -6.99 12.41
C LYS A 383 -18.07 -8.35 12.95
N LEU A 384 -17.30 -8.37 14.04
CA LEU A 384 -16.88 -9.59 14.74
C LEU A 384 -18.00 -10.61 14.93
N LYS A 385 -19.16 -10.17 15.42
CA LYS A 385 -20.34 -11.03 15.66
C LYS A 385 -20.88 -11.71 14.40
N GLN A 386 -20.61 -11.15 13.21
CA GLN A 386 -21.10 -11.68 11.93
C GLN A 386 -20.12 -12.66 11.27
N ALA A 387 -18.84 -12.60 11.63
CA ALA A 387 -17.75 -13.35 11.02
C ALA A 387 -16.74 -13.84 12.09
N TYR A 388 -17.24 -14.43 13.17
CA TYR A 388 -16.42 -14.82 14.33
C TYR A 388 -15.27 -15.77 13.96
N ALA A 389 -15.48 -16.71 13.03
CA ALA A 389 -14.45 -17.63 12.60
C ALA A 389 -13.33 -16.92 11.81
N PHE A 390 -13.68 -15.94 10.96
CA PHE A 390 -12.71 -15.13 10.22
C PHE A 390 -11.82 -14.33 11.18
N TYR A 391 -12.41 -13.59 12.12
CA TYR A 391 -11.63 -12.86 13.13
C TYR A 391 -10.89 -13.79 14.10
N GLY A 392 -11.43 -14.99 14.36
CA GLY A 392 -10.74 -16.02 15.13
C GLY A 392 -9.40 -16.41 14.49
N VAL A 393 -9.34 -16.55 13.17
CA VAL A 393 -8.09 -16.83 12.45
C VAL A 393 -7.08 -15.70 12.61
N ILE A 394 -7.52 -14.43 12.53
CA ILE A 394 -6.68 -13.25 12.76
C ILE A 394 -6.12 -13.25 14.19
N ILE A 395 -6.96 -13.53 15.19
CA ILE A 395 -6.55 -13.59 16.58
C ILE A 395 -5.52 -14.71 16.79
N ILE A 396 -5.76 -15.90 16.22
CA ILE A 396 -4.86 -17.05 16.36
C ILE A 396 -3.51 -16.76 15.70
N SER A 397 -3.47 -16.23 14.47
CA SER A 397 -2.20 -15.91 13.81
C SER A 397 -1.42 -14.84 14.57
N MET A 398 -2.10 -13.83 15.12
CA MET A 398 -1.48 -12.82 15.98
C MET A 398 -0.91 -13.43 17.27
N VAL A 399 -1.68 -14.29 17.96
CA VAL A 399 -1.21 -14.95 19.19
C VAL A 399 -0.01 -15.84 18.90
N ILE A 400 -0.02 -16.62 17.81
CA ILE A 400 1.15 -17.43 17.45
C ILE A 400 2.35 -16.52 17.11
N GLY A 401 2.14 -15.41 16.40
CA GLY A 401 3.19 -14.45 16.11
C GLY A 401 3.81 -13.81 17.35
N VAL A 402 2.99 -13.48 18.36
CA VAL A 402 3.46 -13.00 19.66
C VAL A 402 4.23 -14.09 20.40
N VAL A 403 3.68 -15.31 20.48
CA VAL A 403 4.34 -16.45 21.16
C VAL A 403 5.67 -16.80 20.51
N ALA A 404 5.78 -16.73 19.19
CA ALA A 404 7.02 -16.96 18.45
C ALA A 404 8.16 -16.02 18.91
N ASN A 405 7.82 -14.78 19.28
CA ASN A 405 8.79 -13.79 19.77
C ASN A 405 9.35 -14.12 21.17
N PHE A 406 8.62 -14.89 22.00
CA PHE A 406 9.10 -15.31 23.32
C PHE A 406 10.18 -16.41 23.25
N PHE A 407 10.38 -17.03 22.09
CA PHE A 407 11.47 -17.98 21.87
C PHE A 407 12.82 -17.32 21.60
N HIS A 408 12.93 -15.98 21.75
CA HIS A 408 14.17 -15.21 21.60
C HIS A 408 14.89 -15.50 20.27
N LEU A 409 14.12 -15.67 19.19
CA LEU A 409 14.68 -15.81 17.86
C LEU A 409 15.41 -14.51 17.46
N ASP A 410 16.56 -14.67 16.82
CA ASP A 410 17.32 -13.57 16.24
C ASP A 410 16.41 -12.77 15.27
N PRO A 411 16.20 -11.46 15.51
CA PRO A 411 15.26 -10.64 14.75
C PRO A 411 15.45 -10.68 13.24
N ILE A 412 16.67 -10.50 12.75
CA ILE A 412 16.94 -10.49 11.30
C ILE A 412 16.85 -11.88 10.73
N LYS A 413 17.35 -12.90 11.43
CA LYS A 413 17.17 -14.28 10.94
C LYS A 413 15.70 -14.63 10.85
N GLY A 414 14.88 -14.22 11.82
CA GLY A 414 13.43 -14.37 11.77
C GLY A 414 12.80 -13.70 10.55
N LEU A 415 13.16 -12.44 10.27
CA LEU A 415 12.68 -11.70 9.09
C LEU A 415 13.10 -12.36 7.77
N ILE A 416 14.39 -12.73 7.65
CA ILE A 416 14.90 -13.35 6.42
C ILE A 416 14.33 -14.76 6.25
N TYR A 417 14.18 -15.56 7.31
CA TYR A 417 13.52 -16.87 7.23
C TYR A 417 12.05 -16.75 6.85
N ALA A 418 11.32 -15.75 7.37
CA ALA A 418 9.95 -15.47 6.95
C ALA A 418 9.88 -15.12 5.46
N ALA A 419 10.79 -14.26 4.99
CA ALA A 419 10.90 -13.90 3.57
C ALA A 419 11.23 -15.10 2.67
N VAL A 420 12.18 -15.95 3.08
CA VAL A 420 12.51 -17.19 2.33
C VAL A 420 11.34 -18.17 2.34
N ALA A 421 10.60 -18.30 3.46
CA ALA A 421 9.39 -19.11 3.51
C ALA A 421 8.32 -18.59 2.53
N ASN A 422 8.14 -17.28 2.43
CA ASN A 422 7.28 -16.67 1.40
C ASN A 422 7.76 -17.02 -0.01
N GLY A 423 9.07 -16.95 -0.28
CA GLY A 423 9.67 -17.34 -1.56
C GLY A 423 9.45 -18.81 -1.94
N LEU A 424 9.37 -19.70 -0.96
CA LEU A 424 9.07 -21.14 -1.16
C LEU A 424 7.57 -21.39 -1.39
N VAL A 425 6.70 -20.66 -0.71
CA VAL A 425 5.24 -20.82 -0.79
C VAL A 425 4.67 -20.12 -2.04
N ALA A 426 5.29 -19.04 -2.50
CA ALA A 426 4.86 -18.25 -3.65
C ALA A 426 4.69 -19.07 -4.94
N PRO A 427 5.67 -19.86 -5.43
CA PRO A 427 5.54 -20.58 -6.70
C PRO A 427 4.36 -21.56 -6.72
N ILE A 428 4.06 -22.17 -5.56
CA ILE A 428 2.91 -23.08 -5.42
C ILE A 428 1.60 -22.34 -5.68
N ILE A 429 1.43 -21.14 -5.10
CA ILE A 429 0.20 -20.35 -5.28
C ILE A 429 0.17 -19.69 -6.67
N LEU A 430 1.32 -19.21 -7.16
CA LEU A 430 1.46 -18.63 -8.49
C LEU A 430 1.02 -19.58 -9.60
N PHE A 431 1.26 -20.88 -9.44
CA PHE A 431 0.75 -21.90 -10.37
C PHE A 431 -0.77 -21.81 -10.53
N PHE A 432 -1.52 -21.70 -9.42
CA PHE A 432 -2.98 -21.59 -9.46
C PHE A 432 -3.42 -20.27 -10.09
N ILE A 433 -2.75 -19.16 -9.79
CA ILE A 433 -3.04 -17.85 -10.40
C ILE A 433 -2.79 -17.90 -11.91
N ALA A 434 -1.67 -18.45 -12.35
CA ALA A 434 -1.32 -18.59 -13.76
C ALA A 434 -2.35 -19.46 -14.50
N HIS A 435 -2.75 -20.58 -13.89
CA HIS A 435 -3.73 -21.48 -14.48
C HIS A 435 -5.14 -20.86 -14.54
N ILE A 436 -5.64 -20.32 -13.42
CA ILE A 436 -6.98 -19.71 -13.34
C ILE A 436 -7.08 -18.49 -14.26
N SER A 437 -6.07 -17.63 -14.28
CA SER A 437 -6.08 -16.42 -15.13
C SER A 437 -6.05 -16.73 -16.64
N HIS A 438 -5.52 -17.89 -17.03
CA HIS A 438 -5.52 -18.33 -18.43
C HIS A 438 -6.79 -19.08 -18.83
N ASP A 439 -7.54 -19.65 -17.88
CA ASP A 439 -8.72 -20.45 -18.14
C ASP A 439 -9.88 -19.59 -18.71
N LYS A 440 -10.26 -19.89 -19.96
CA LYS A 440 -11.37 -19.21 -20.65
C LYS A 440 -12.72 -19.46 -19.98
N LYS A 441 -12.91 -20.58 -19.27
CA LYS A 441 -14.16 -20.88 -18.55
C LYS A 441 -14.36 -19.96 -17.34
N VAL A 442 -13.27 -19.59 -16.66
CA VAL A 442 -13.32 -18.69 -15.50
C VAL A 442 -13.28 -17.23 -15.95
N MET A 443 -12.32 -16.90 -16.82
CA MET A 443 -12.00 -15.50 -17.15
C MET A 443 -12.76 -14.96 -18.37
N GLY A 444 -13.40 -15.84 -19.15
CA GLY A 444 -14.14 -15.47 -20.35
C GLY A 444 -13.30 -14.61 -21.31
N LYS A 445 -13.80 -13.40 -21.62
CA LYS A 445 -13.11 -12.44 -22.50
C LYS A 445 -11.93 -11.71 -21.84
N TYR A 446 -11.75 -11.84 -20.53
CA TYR A 446 -10.71 -11.16 -19.75
C TYR A 446 -9.50 -12.05 -19.41
N ARG A 447 -9.41 -13.23 -20.03
CA ARG A 447 -8.28 -14.16 -19.83
C ARG A 447 -6.92 -13.52 -20.14
N SER A 448 -5.89 -14.05 -19.52
CA SER A 448 -4.50 -13.69 -19.79
C SER A 448 -4.09 -14.03 -21.22
N GLY A 449 -3.43 -13.07 -21.88
CA GLY A 449 -2.76 -13.30 -23.16
C GLY A 449 -1.47 -14.09 -22.98
N MET A 450 -0.94 -14.63 -24.08
CA MET A 450 0.23 -15.53 -24.06
C MET A 450 1.47 -14.87 -23.45
N LEU A 451 1.71 -13.59 -23.71
CA LEU A 451 2.85 -12.87 -23.14
C LEU A 451 2.75 -12.81 -21.60
N SER A 452 1.61 -12.40 -21.06
CA SER A 452 1.41 -12.34 -19.61
C SER A 452 1.48 -13.72 -18.96
N THR A 453 0.93 -14.74 -19.61
CA THR A 453 1.06 -16.13 -19.13
C THR A 453 2.51 -16.60 -19.13
N SER A 454 3.30 -16.26 -20.16
CA SER A 454 4.73 -16.57 -20.21
C SER A 454 5.49 -15.94 -19.05
N PHE A 455 5.26 -14.65 -18.77
CA PHE A 455 5.87 -13.97 -17.62
C PHE A 455 5.50 -14.62 -16.29
N MET A 456 4.24 -15.05 -16.10
CA MET A 456 3.83 -15.76 -14.88
C MET A 456 4.59 -17.08 -14.69
N TRP A 457 4.77 -17.87 -15.76
CA TRP A 457 5.55 -19.10 -15.71
C TRP A 457 7.03 -18.83 -15.44
N THR A 458 7.60 -17.79 -16.04
CA THR A 458 8.96 -17.34 -15.73
C THR A 458 9.09 -16.97 -14.25
N THR A 459 8.14 -16.24 -13.67
CA THR A 459 8.13 -15.93 -12.23
C THR A 459 8.13 -17.21 -11.39
N ILE A 460 7.29 -18.20 -11.74
CA ILE A 460 7.22 -19.48 -11.04
C ILE A 460 8.57 -20.19 -11.08
N VAL A 461 9.23 -20.25 -12.24
CA VAL A 461 10.54 -20.89 -12.39
C VAL A 461 11.60 -20.16 -11.57
N ILE A 462 11.70 -18.84 -11.68
CA ILE A 462 12.69 -18.04 -10.93
C ILE A 462 12.49 -18.23 -9.42
N MET A 463 11.25 -18.15 -8.95
CA MET A 463 10.93 -18.31 -7.52
C MET A 463 11.22 -19.72 -7.02
N THR A 464 10.89 -20.74 -7.81
CA THR A 464 11.17 -22.14 -7.47
C THR A 464 12.67 -22.39 -7.39
N LEU A 465 13.44 -21.93 -8.38
CA LEU A 465 14.90 -22.08 -8.40
C LEU A 465 15.55 -21.33 -7.23
N SER A 466 15.12 -20.11 -6.96
CA SER A 466 15.61 -19.31 -5.84
C SER A 466 15.29 -19.95 -4.48
N GLY A 467 14.08 -20.45 -4.30
CA GLY A 467 13.68 -21.15 -3.08
C GLY A 467 14.45 -22.46 -2.88
N ILE A 468 14.58 -23.29 -3.92
CA ILE A 468 15.38 -24.53 -3.87
C ILE A 468 16.83 -24.18 -3.53
N ALA A 469 17.42 -23.18 -4.19
CA ALA A 469 18.79 -22.77 -3.95
C ALA A 469 19.00 -22.28 -2.50
N ALA A 470 18.03 -21.55 -1.92
CA ALA A 470 18.09 -21.11 -0.53
C ALA A 470 17.95 -22.27 0.47
N VAL A 471 17.17 -23.30 0.13
CA VAL A 471 17.03 -24.50 0.98
C VAL A 471 18.30 -25.35 0.89
N THR A 472 18.84 -25.58 -0.30
CA THR A 472 20.05 -26.40 -0.46
C THR A 472 21.25 -25.74 0.22
N THR A 473 21.37 -24.42 0.16
CA THR A 473 22.43 -23.69 0.87
C THR A 473 22.33 -23.80 2.39
N LEU A 474 21.17 -24.07 2.98
CA LEU A 474 21.06 -24.33 4.43
C LEU A 474 21.70 -25.67 4.84
N PHE A 475 21.78 -26.64 3.92
CA PHE A 475 22.32 -27.98 4.16
C PHE A 475 23.76 -28.18 3.69
N LEU A 476 24.31 -27.23 2.93
CA LEU A 476 25.73 -27.15 2.54
C LEU A 476 26.48 -26.24 3.52
#